data_AF-A0A9E1Q813-F1
#
_entry.id   AF-A0A9E1Q813-F1
#
_cell.length_a   1.000
_cell.length_b   1.000
_cell.length_c   1.000
_cell.angle_alpha   90.00
_cell.angle_beta   90.00
_cell.angle_gamma   90.00
#
_symmetry.space_group_name_H-M   'P 1'
#
loop_
_entity.id
_entity.type
_entity.pdbx_description
1 polymer ?
#
loop_
_entity_poly.entity_id
_entity_poly.type
_entity_poly.pdbx_seq_one_letter_code
_entity_poly.pdbx_strand_id
1 'polypeptide(L)'
;MLRTQASFVAIATMIFLAGCAGLGSMEKAIETLNLNVNPGTLILRGDIVEVEITGNFPAKYFAKKVRLEATPVLVWDGGEAAFATEGFQGEEAAGNYTVVPFEAGKSFTYNASISYDAAMEDACHLELRLRGLKGDKVVDFEPYIICKGVITTPHLVQPDDKFAITPDRFQRTMSYTLGNDLNYDYNSSKVTRTELRAEGWGAMKELFALAASADSVNLSGTTIEAYASPEGEITLNEDLANDRAESAHKALKSELKSKRIETAEGFYTLMAKGEDWDGFKRLMIASNIEDKDLILRVLEMYSDKSKREQEIRNIAKTYSEIEDQILPSLRRSAIAMNYTVEGYTDEELTALAMTSPATLTVEELLFSATLFPNISDKLAVYTSCSGAYSNDHRGYNNAGVCLMEMGRRNQADEAFNAARSLSPNNAAVLNNVGAIARQKGKTDEAAALFAKAGSGAEVSYNKGLVAITQGNYGSAISNMSGSASANLALAKLLNGDANGAKTTLMNAEEDSAISSYLLAICCARLDDAAGVKANVNAALTKDGTLRGKAQTDLEFANFRAELGL
;
A
#
# COMPACT_ATOMS: atom_id res chain seq x y z
N MET A 1 -18.81 8.58 37.29
CA MET A 1 -20.22 8.92 37.04
C MET A 1 -20.52 10.24 37.74
N LEU A 2 -20.24 11.36 37.06
CA LEU A 2 -20.72 12.73 37.30
C LEU A 2 -20.05 13.56 36.20
N ARG A 3 -20.84 13.97 35.19
CA ARG A 3 -20.41 14.83 34.10
C ARG A 3 -20.13 16.21 34.68
N THR A 4 -18.87 16.64 34.75
CA THR A 4 -18.51 18.06 34.84
C THR A 4 -18.54 18.65 33.43
N GLN A 5 -19.75 18.81 32.90
CA GLN A 5 -19.98 19.90 31.95
C GLN A 5 -19.71 21.17 32.74
N ALA A 6 -18.67 21.92 32.40
CA ALA A 6 -18.54 23.31 32.81
C ALA A 6 -19.60 24.14 32.06
N SER A 7 -20.86 23.87 32.37
CA SER A 7 -21.95 24.78 32.10
C SER A 7 -21.67 26.00 32.98
N PHE A 8 -21.24 27.09 32.37
CA PHE A 8 -21.32 28.41 33.00
C PHE A 8 -22.81 28.75 33.19
N VAL A 9 -23.44 28.15 34.20
CA VAL A 9 -24.76 28.56 34.68
C VAL A 9 -24.51 29.55 35.81
N ALA A 10 -24.30 30.82 35.45
CA ALA A 10 -24.60 31.90 36.36
C ALA A 10 -26.13 31.94 36.50
N ILE A 11 -26.67 31.40 37.60
CA ILE A 11 -28.08 31.59 37.94
C ILE A 11 -28.22 33.05 38.37
N ALA A 12 -28.43 33.94 37.40
CA ALA A 12 -28.84 35.31 37.66
C ALA A 12 -30.35 35.33 37.93
N THR A 13 -30.71 35.63 39.17
CA THR A 13 -32.09 35.80 39.64
C THR A 13 -32.82 36.83 38.77
N MET A 14 -33.86 36.40 38.05
CA MET A 14 -34.65 37.23 37.13
C MET A 14 -35.27 38.45 37.82
N ILE A 15 -34.75 39.64 37.52
CA ILE A 15 -35.51 40.88 37.64
C ILE A 15 -36.28 41.06 36.33
N PHE A 16 -37.59 40.84 36.36
CA PHE A 16 -38.51 41.17 35.26
C PHE A 16 -38.46 42.68 34.99
N LEU A 17 -37.70 43.09 33.98
CA LEU A 17 -37.80 44.43 33.41
C LEU A 17 -39.04 44.49 32.49
N ALA A 18 -40.21 44.63 33.11
CA ALA A 18 -41.41 45.11 32.45
C ALA A 18 -41.22 46.59 32.08
N GLY A 19 -40.47 46.86 31.00
CA GLY A 19 -40.17 48.21 30.55
C GLY A 19 -39.67 48.22 29.11
N CYS A 20 -40.60 48.40 28.15
CA CYS A 20 -40.37 48.61 26.72
C CYS A 20 -39.35 47.67 26.05
N ALA A 21 -39.83 46.55 25.49
CA ALA A 21 -39.04 45.71 24.58
C ALA A 21 -38.45 46.57 23.44
N GLY A 22 -37.15 46.82 23.50
CA GLY A 22 -36.38 47.63 22.56
C GLY A 22 -34.91 47.25 22.59
N LEU A 23 -34.09 47.90 21.75
CA LEU A 23 -32.69 47.50 21.55
C LEU A 23 -31.90 47.37 22.86
N GLY A 24 -31.98 48.36 23.77
CA GLY A 24 -31.25 48.31 25.04
C GLY A 24 -31.76 47.30 26.07
N SER A 25 -33.03 46.86 26.00
CA SER A 25 -33.53 45.79 26.86
C SER A 25 -33.11 44.42 26.34
N MET A 26 -33.03 44.26 25.01
CA MET A 26 -32.53 43.03 24.37
C MET A 26 -31.06 42.81 24.68
N GLU A 27 -30.22 43.86 24.56
CA GLU A 27 -28.79 43.79 24.89
C GLU A 27 -28.54 43.33 26.33
N LYS A 28 -29.22 43.92 27.32
CA LYS A 28 -29.08 43.54 28.73
C LYS A 28 -29.56 42.13 29.05
N ALA A 29 -30.36 41.53 28.18
CA ALA A 29 -30.96 40.22 28.37
C ALA A 29 -30.32 39.15 27.47
N ILE A 30 -29.15 39.41 26.87
CA ILE A 30 -28.51 38.49 25.93
C ILE A 30 -28.24 37.10 26.53
N GLU A 31 -27.93 37.02 27.83
CA GLU A 31 -27.73 35.76 28.56
C GLU A 31 -28.99 34.87 28.55
N THR A 32 -30.17 35.47 28.44
CA THR A 32 -31.45 34.74 28.37
C THR A 32 -31.64 33.98 27.06
N LEU A 33 -30.76 34.22 26.07
CA LEU A 33 -30.75 33.45 24.82
C LEU A 33 -30.31 32.01 25.00
N ASN A 34 -29.69 31.67 26.15
CA ASN A 34 -29.17 30.34 26.45
C ASN A 34 -28.33 29.77 25.30
N LEU A 35 -27.39 30.57 24.80
CA LEU A 35 -26.54 30.20 23.68
C LEU A 35 -25.68 29.00 24.05
N ASN A 36 -25.62 28.02 23.16
CA ASN A 36 -24.77 26.85 23.28
C ASN A 36 -24.00 26.64 21.97
N VAL A 37 -22.68 26.48 22.10
CA VAL A 37 -21.77 26.26 20.97
C VAL A 37 -21.33 24.81 20.95
N ASN A 38 -21.39 24.18 19.79
CA ASN A 38 -21.00 22.81 19.57
C ASN A 38 -20.01 22.73 18.39
N PRO A 39 -18.79 22.18 18.60
CA PRO A 39 -18.21 21.80 19.88
C PRO A 39 -17.98 23.01 20.80
N GLY A 40 -18.03 22.82 22.12
CA GLY A 40 -17.83 23.90 23.12
C GLY A 40 -16.42 24.52 23.14
N THR A 41 -15.53 24.01 22.29
CA THR A 41 -14.24 24.57 21.89
C THR A 41 -14.09 24.19 20.43
N LEU A 42 -13.86 25.15 19.54
CA LEU A 42 -13.80 24.86 18.11
C LEU A 42 -12.62 23.93 17.83
N ILE A 43 -12.75 23.03 16.86
CA ILE A 43 -11.70 22.08 16.50
C ILE A 43 -11.43 22.22 15.02
N LEU A 44 -10.16 22.37 14.65
CA LEU A 44 -9.75 22.33 13.26
C LEU A 44 -10.13 20.98 12.62
N ARG A 45 -10.72 21.02 11.43
CA ARG A 45 -11.02 19.82 10.65
C ARG A 45 -10.59 20.04 9.21
N GLY A 46 -9.45 19.46 8.84
CA GLY A 46 -8.77 19.84 7.60
C GLY A 46 -8.36 21.31 7.66
N ASP A 47 -8.77 22.10 6.68
CA ASP A 47 -8.48 23.53 6.59
C ASP A 47 -9.67 24.42 6.99
N ILE A 48 -10.68 23.86 7.68
CA ILE A 48 -11.87 24.61 8.09
C ILE A 48 -12.11 24.56 9.59
N VAL A 49 -12.66 25.66 10.10
CA VAL A 49 -13.21 25.78 11.44
C VAL A 49 -14.73 25.84 11.30
N GLU A 50 -15.41 24.82 11.81
CA GLU A 50 -16.87 24.73 11.80
C GLU A 50 -17.44 25.11 13.16
N VAL A 51 -18.61 25.76 13.15
CA VAL A 51 -19.33 26.10 14.36
C VAL A 51 -20.82 25.83 14.20
N GLU A 52 -21.39 25.15 15.19
CA GLU A 52 -22.84 25.11 15.43
C GLU A 52 -23.16 25.99 16.64
N ILE A 53 -24.05 26.96 16.48
CA ILE A 53 -24.57 27.79 17.56
C ILE A 53 -26.07 27.53 17.68
N THR A 54 -26.50 27.13 18.86
CA THR A 54 -27.92 26.96 19.19
C THR A 54 -28.32 27.99 20.22
N GLY A 55 -29.58 28.43 20.14
CA GLY A 55 -30.11 29.39 21.11
C GLY A 55 -31.63 29.46 21.07
N ASN A 56 -32.19 30.20 22.02
CA ASN A 56 -33.61 30.41 22.13
C ASN A 56 -33.89 31.89 22.44
N PHE A 57 -34.59 32.58 21.55
CA PHE A 57 -35.19 33.86 21.89
C PHE A 57 -36.40 33.61 22.81
N PRO A 58 -36.37 34.00 24.09
CA PRO A 58 -37.49 33.72 24.99
C PRO A 58 -38.70 34.60 24.66
N ALA A 59 -39.86 34.21 25.20
CA ALA A 59 -41.07 35.02 25.15
C ALA A 59 -40.79 36.46 25.62
N LYS A 60 -41.28 37.42 24.86
CA LYS A 60 -41.20 38.88 25.10
C LYS A 60 -39.80 39.48 25.02
N TYR A 61 -38.79 38.71 24.62
CA TYR A 61 -37.44 39.22 24.38
C TYR A 61 -37.36 40.07 23.10
N PHE A 62 -37.80 39.52 21.97
CA PHE A 62 -37.55 40.11 20.66
C PHE A 62 -38.59 41.17 20.31
N ALA A 63 -38.23 42.45 20.38
CA ALA A 63 -39.15 43.55 20.15
C ALA A 63 -39.80 43.53 18.75
N LYS A 64 -41.12 43.73 18.68
CA LYS A 64 -41.93 43.56 17.46
C LYS A 64 -41.43 44.31 16.22
N LYS A 65 -40.85 45.52 16.39
CA LYS A 65 -40.41 46.40 15.29
C LYS A 65 -38.89 46.44 15.10
N VAL A 66 -38.16 45.47 15.66
CA VAL A 66 -36.70 45.40 15.59
C VAL A 66 -36.25 44.39 14.53
N ARG A 67 -35.11 44.65 13.91
CA ARG A 67 -34.30 43.65 13.19
C ARG A 67 -32.98 43.47 13.93
N LEU A 68 -32.43 42.28 13.87
CA LEU A 68 -31.18 41.91 14.52
C LEU A 68 -30.32 41.16 13.50
N GLU A 69 -29.12 41.67 13.25
CA GLU A 69 -28.09 40.96 12.49
C GLU A 69 -27.11 40.36 13.50
N ALA A 70 -26.89 39.05 13.42
CA ALA A 70 -26.04 38.30 14.31
C ALA A 70 -24.85 37.73 13.53
N THR A 71 -23.64 38.14 13.89
CA THR A 71 -22.42 37.73 13.21
C THR A 71 -21.47 37.11 14.23
N PRO A 72 -21.23 35.79 14.17
CA PRO A 72 -20.14 35.17 14.91
C PRO A 72 -18.81 35.63 14.32
N VAL A 73 -17.89 36.04 15.18
CA VAL A 73 -16.55 36.51 14.79
C VAL A 73 -15.51 35.81 15.65
N LEU A 74 -14.56 35.16 15.01
CA LEU A 74 -13.38 34.64 15.67
C LEU A 74 -12.35 35.77 15.75
N VAL A 75 -11.90 36.11 16.95
CA VAL A 75 -10.99 37.23 17.21
C VAL A 75 -9.71 36.69 17.84
N TRP A 76 -8.56 37.23 17.42
CA TRP A 76 -7.24 36.93 17.97
C TRP A 76 -6.38 38.20 17.97
N ASP A 77 -5.16 38.11 18.51
CA ASP A 77 -4.27 39.26 18.52
C ASP A 77 -3.84 39.64 17.08
N GLY A 78 -4.18 40.86 16.67
CA GLY A 78 -3.84 41.37 15.34
C GLY A 78 -4.81 41.01 14.21
N GLY A 79 -5.94 40.33 14.47
CA GLY A 79 -6.91 40.01 13.40
C GLY A 79 -8.26 39.43 13.85
N GLU A 80 -9.15 39.28 12.88
CA GLU A 80 -10.45 38.63 13.06
C GLU A 80 -10.95 37.97 11.77
N ALA A 81 -11.80 36.96 11.92
CA ALA A 81 -12.54 36.33 10.82
C ALA A 81 -14.03 36.24 11.17
N ALA A 82 -14.86 36.87 10.34
CA ALA A 82 -16.30 36.82 10.49
C ALA A 82 -16.90 35.61 9.78
N PHE A 83 -17.78 34.89 10.46
CA PHE A 83 -18.66 33.91 9.83
C PHE A 83 -19.83 34.62 9.13
N ALA A 84 -20.62 33.87 8.37
CA ALA A 84 -21.78 34.43 7.67
C ALA A 84 -22.81 35.03 8.65
N THR A 85 -23.22 36.28 8.44
CA THR A 85 -24.25 36.94 9.26
C THR A 85 -25.61 36.27 9.10
N GLU A 86 -26.32 36.03 10.20
CA GLU A 86 -27.71 35.61 10.21
C GLU A 86 -28.64 36.74 10.71
N GLY A 87 -29.76 36.94 10.03
CA GLY A 87 -30.72 37.99 10.36
C GLY A 87 -31.99 37.44 11.02
N PHE A 88 -32.45 38.14 12.05
CA PHE A 88 -33.73 37.92 12.73
C PHE A 88 -34.58 39.20 12.73
N GLN A 89 -35.90 39.08 12.77
CA GLN A 89 -36.79 40.25 12.85
C GLN A 89 -38.03 39.99 13.70
N GLY A 90 -38.56 41.05 14.31
CA GLY A 90 -39.84 41.01 15.01
C GLY A 90 -41.02 40.97 14.03
N GLU A 91 -42.17 40.51 14.52
CA GLU A 91 -43.40 40.31 13.73
C GLU A 91 -43.98 41.57 13.06
N GLU A 92 -43.58 42.78 13.48
CA GLU A 92 -43.99 44.07 12.91
C GLU A 92 -42.83 44.82 12.23
N ALA A 93 -41.64 44.22 12.11
CA ALA A 93 -40.49 44.84 11.49
C ALA A 93 -40.50 44.66 9.96
N ALA A 94 -40.16 45.72 9.22
CA ALA A 94 -40.03 45.64 7.76
C ALA A 94 -38.68 45.03 7.37
N GLY A 95 -38.69 43.86 6.72
CA GLY A 95 -37.48 43.14 6.30
C GLY A 95 -37.78 41.72 5.80
N ASN A 96 -36.73 41.00 5.42
CA ASN A 96 -36.80 39.61 4.94
C ASN A 96 -35.94 38.64 5.78
N TYR A 97 -35.86 38.90 7.08
CA TYR A 97 -35.14 38.06 8.04
C TYR A 97 -36.08 37.05 8.71
N THR A 98 -35.49 36.11 9.46
CA THR A 98 -36.23 35.11 10.22
C THR A 98 -37.11 35.77 11.26
N VAL A 99 -38.44 35.63 11.12
CA VAL A 99 -39.41 36.22 12.06
C VAL A 99 -39.36 35.50 13.41
N VAL A 100 -39.27 36.27 14.49
CA VAL A 100 -39.32 35.83 15.90
C VAL A 100 -40.62 36.36 16.53
N PRO A 101 -41.60 35.49 16.86
CA PRO A 101 -42.85 35.88 17.49
C PRO A 101 -42.64 36.51 18.87
N PHE A 102 -43.30 37.62 19.17
CA PHE A 102 -43.08 38.33 20.43
C PHE A 102 -43.54 37.53 21.65
N GLU A 103 -44.72 36.92 21.60
CA GLU A 103 -45.28 36.21 22.78
C GLU A 103 -44.69 34.81 22.98
N ALA A 104 -44.35 34.10 21.90
CA ALA A 104 -43.90 32.72 21.97
C ALA A 104 -42.37 32.58 21.98
N GLY A 105 -41.62 33.57 21.45
CA GLY A 105 -40.20 33.42 21.20
C GLY A 105 -39.90 32.44 20.05
N LYS A 106 -38.63 32.08 19.87
CA LYS A 106 -38.19 31.17 18.80
C LYS A 106 -36.81 30.57 19.10
N SER A 107 -36.66 29.26 18.95
CA SER A 107 -35.35 28.59 18.91
C SER A 107 -34.69 28.76 17.55
N PHE A 108 -33.36 28.77 17.53
CA PHE A 108 -32.57 28.79 16.31
C PHE A 108 -31.36 27.86 16.40
N THR A 109 -30.90 27.44 15.23
CA THR A 109 -29.67 26.70 15.01
C THR A 109 -28.97 27.35 13.84
N TYR A 110 -27.73 27.77 14.08
CA TYR A 110 -26.84 28.39 13.11
C TYR A 110 -25.68 27.44 12.85
N ASN A 111 -25.35 27.23 11.57
CA ASN A 111 -24.20 26.44 11.15
C ASN A 111 -23.40 27.25 10.14
N ALA A 112 -22.10 27.38 10.37
CA ALA A 112 -21.20 28.00 9.42
C ALA A 112 -19.79 27.46 9.54
N SER A 113 -18.99 27.75 8.53
CA SER A 113 -17.57 27.46 8.50
C SER A 113 -16.79 28.60 7.89
N ILE A 114 -15.53 28.70 8.29
CA ILE A 114 -14.52 29.58 7.69
C ILE A 114 -13.25 28.78 7.43
N SER A 115 -12.44 29.25 6.49
CA SER A 115 -11.09 28.72 6.31
C SER A 115 -10.22 29.05 7.52
N TYR A 116 -9.40 28.10 7.92
CA TYR A 116 -8.43 28.28 8.99
C TYR A 116 -7.29 29.22 8.54
N ASP A 117 -6.88 30.10 9.44
CA ASP A 117 -5.67 30.91 9.33
C ASP A 117 -4.75 30.53 10.48
N ALA A 118 -3.43 30.46 10.23
CA ALA A 118 -2.45 30.10 11.25
C ALA A 118 -2.51 31.03 12.48
N ALA A 119 -2.89 32.29 12.29
CA ALA A 119 -3.06 33.25 13.38
C ALA A 119 -4.20 32.87 14.36
N MET A 120 -5.08 31.92 13.97
CA MET A 120 -6.13 31.39 14.85
C MET A 120 -5.61 30.41 15.92
N GLU A 121 -4.36 29.94 15.84
CA GLU A 121 -3.78 29.03 16.85
C GLU A 121 -3.56 29.71 18.22
N ASP A 122 -3.45 31.03 18.25
CA ASP A 122 -3.08 31.82 19.43
C ASP A 122 -4.30 32.47 20.10
N ALA A 123 -4.58 32.08 21.35
CA ALA A 123 -5.48 32.76 22.31
C ALA A 123 -6.77 33.38 21.73
N CYS A 124 -7.37 32.74 20.73
CA CYS A 124 -8.54 33.27 20.06
C CYS A 124 -9.81 33.00 20.89
N HIS A 125 -10.85 33.79 20.66
CA HIS A 125 -12.18 33.52 21.18
C HIS A 125 -13.22 33.78 20.10
N LEU A 126 -14.32 33.04 20.19
CA LEU A 126 -15.49 33.29 19.35
C LEU A 126 -16.41 34.23 20.12
N GLU A 127 -16.73 35.37 19.52
CA GLU A 127 -17.73 36.30 20.02
C GLU A 127 -18.90 36.45 19.05
N LEU A 128 -20.07 36.73 19.60
CA LEU A 128 -21.26 37.07 18.84
C LEU A 128 -21.40 38.59 18.81
N ARG A 129 -21.29 39.19 17.63
CA ARG A 129 -21.57 40.62 17.40
C ARG A 129 -23.00 40.78 16.91
N LEU A 130 -23.79 41.52 17.68
CA LEU A 130 -25.20 41.77 17.39
C LEU A 130 -25.40 43.23 16.97
N ARG A 131 -26.07 43.44 15.85
CA ARG A 131 -26.45 44.75 15.36
C ARG A 131 -27.96 44.87 15.28
N GLY A 132 -28.52 45.73 16.11
CA GLY A 132 -29.95 45.96 16.23
C GLY A 132 -30.42 47.18 15.44
N LEU A 133 -31.50 47.03 14.67
CA LEU A 133 -32.10 48.10 13.86
C LEU A 133 -33.58 48.30 14.25
N LYS A 134 -33.99 49.56 14.47
CA LYS A 134 -35.39 49.94 14.74
C LYS A 134 -35.73 51.24 14.00
N GLY A 135 -36.38 51.13 12.84
CA GLY A 135 -36.49 52.26 11.91
C GLY A 135 -35.09 52.71 11.48
N ASP A 136 -34.80 54.00 11.58
CA ASP A 136 -33.48 54.58 11.25
C ASP A 136 -32.44 54.43 12.36
N LYS A 137 -32.85 53.97 13.56
CA LYS A 137 -31.94 53.78 14.69
C LYS A 137 -31.18 52.46 14.53
N VAL A 138 -29.85 52.54 14.56
CA VAL A 138 -28.93 51.40 14.57
C VAL A 138 -28.14 51.41 15.88
N VAL A 139 -28.00 50.26 16.53
CA VAL A 139 -27.21 50.06 17.75
C VAL A 139 -26.43 48.77 17.61
N ASP A 140 -25.11 48.84 17.74
CA ASP A 140 -24.24 47.68 17.86
C ASP A 140 -24.13 47.34 19.35
N PHE A 141 -24.37 46.08 19.71
CA PHE A 141 -24.30 45.61 21.10
C PHE A 141 -22.84 45.32 21.48
N GLU A 142 -22.54 45.33 22.77
CA GLU A 142 -21.26 44.82 23.26
C GLU A 142 -21.04 43.36 22.79
N PRO A 143 -19.84 43.01 22.27
CA PRO A 143 -19.55 41.65 21.83
C PRO A 143 -19.72 40.62 22.95
N TYR A 144 -20.38 39.51 22.64
CA TYR A 144 -20.66 38.46 23.63
C TYR A 144 -19.83 37.21 23.35
N ILE A 145 -18.87 36.90 24.22
CA ILE A 145 -17.97 35.75 24.07
C ILE A 145 -18.74 34.45 24.31
N ILE A 146 -18.71 33.54 23.33
CA ILE A 146 -19.50 32.30 23.33
C ILE A 146 -18.67 31.02 23.27
N CYS A 147 -17.41 31.08 22.83
CA CYS A 147 -16.54 29.89 22.75
C CYS A 147 -15.07 30.25 22.99
N LYS A 148 -14.33 29.34 23.62
CA LYS A 148 -12.87 29.42 23.74
C LYS A 148 -12.28 28.87 22.45
N GLY A 149 -11.44 29.68 21.79
CA GLY A 149 -10.77 29.52 20.50
C GLY A 149 -10.87 28.23 19.67
N VAL A 150 -9.75 27.87 19.05
CA VAL A 150 -9.64 26.74 18.11
C VAL A 150 -8.54 25.79 18.58
N ILE A 151 -8.88 24.51 18.73
CA ILE A 151 -7.94 23.42 18.97
C ILE A 151 -7.26 23.04 17.65
N THR A 152 -5.93 23.12 17.63
CA THR A 152 -5.07 22.79 16.48
C THR A 152 -4.38 21.43 16.60
N THR A 153 -4.85 20.55 17.48
CA THR A 153 -4.36 19.16 17.65
C THR A 153 -4.13 18.41 16.32
N PRO A 154 -4.94 18.57 15.25
CA PRO A 154 -4.64 17.97 13.94
C PRO A 154 -3.27 18.31 13.35
N HIS A 155 -2.69 19.47 13.65
CA HIS A 155 -1.35 19.86 13.19
C HIS A 155 -0.22 19.04 13.83
N LEU A 156 -0.49 18.23 14.85
CA LEU A 156 0.48 17.31 15.43
C LEU A 156 0.75 16.09 14.54
N VAL A 157 0.15 16.02 13.35
CA VAL A 157 0.42 14.96 12.36
C VAL A 157 1.91 14.90 12.02
N GLN A 158 2.52 13.73 12.18
CA GLN A 158 3.95 13.53 11.94
C GLN A 158 4.26 13.29 10.45
N PRO A 159 5.39 13.80 9.93
CA PRO A 159 5.81 13.59 8.55
C PRO A 159 6.50 12.24 8.32
N ASP A 160 5.92 11.15 8.80
CA ASP A 160 6.53 9.81 8.85
C ASP A 160 6.06 8.86 7.72
N ASP A 161 5.78 9.45 6.55
CA ASP A 161 5.37 8.73 5.34
C ASP A 161 6.22 7.47 5.10
N LYS A 162 5.57 6.37 4.74
CA LYS A 162 6.23 5.08 4.50
C LYS A 162 6.64 4.97 3.04
N PHE A 163 7.93 4.80 2.81
CA PHE A 163 8.51 4.60 1.48
C PHE A 163 8.63 3.10 1.18
N ALA A 164 8.26 2.71 -0.03
CA ALA A 164 8.22 1.32 -0.47
C ALA A 164 9.37 1.01 -1.44
N ILE A 165 10.13 -0.05 -1.14
CA ILE A 165 11.07 -0.60 -2.12
C ILE A 165 10.31 -1.35 -3.22
N THR A 166 10.90 -1.42 -4.41
CA THR A 166 10.48 -2.40 -5.42
C THR A 166 11.42 -3.60 -5.30
N PRO A 167 10.92 -4.78 -4.90
CA PRO A 167 11.79 -5.92 -4.59
C PRO A 167 12.47 -6.47 -5.85
N ASP A 168 13.57 -7.18 -5.63
CA ASP A 168 14.16 -8.06 -6.63
C ASP A 168 13.29 -9.31 -6.85
N ARG A 169 13.67 -10.10 -7.85
CA ARG A 169 13.16 -11.44 -8.14
C ARG A 169 14.33 -12.41 -8.21
N PHE A 170 15.35 -12.20 -7.38
CA PHE A 170 16.56 -12.99 -7.39
C PHE A 170 16.25 -14.43 -6.99
N GLN A 171 16.88 -15.35 -7.72
CA GLN A 171 16.84 -16.77 -7.46
C GLN A 171 18.26 -17.27 -7.59
N ARG A 172 18.85 -17.70 -6.47
CA ARG A 172 20.25 -18.13 -6.45
C ARG A 172 20.47 -19.40 -7.27
N THR A 173 19.51 -20.30 -7.26
CA THR A 173 19.61 -21.58 -7.97
C THR A 173 18.60 -21.60 -9.11
N MET A 174 19.11 -21.76 -10.32
CA MET A 174 18.31 -21.86 -11.53
C MET A 174 18.17 -23.31 -11.97
N SER A 175 16.95 -23.74 -12.29
CA SER A 175 16.66 -25.11 -12.74
C SER A 175 16.38 -25.15 -14.24
N TYR A 176 16.97 -26.14 -14.91
CA TYR A 176 16.88 -26.33 -16.35
C TYR A 176 16.65 -27.79 -16.70
N THR A 177 16.11 -28.03 -17.89
CA THR A 177 15.97 -29.36 -18.48
C THR A 177 16.55 -29.36 -19.89
N LEU A 178 17.52 -30.24 -20.14
CA LEU A 178 18.07 -30.49 -21.48
C LEU A 178 17.46 -31.78 -22.04
N GLY A 179 16.78 -31.66 -23.18
CA GLY A 179 16.16 -32.79 -23.88
C GLY A 179 17.06 -33.39 -24.97
N ASN A 180 17.03 -34.71 -25.12
CA ASN A 180 17.62 -35.41 -26.27
C ASN A 180 16.84 -36.69 -26.61
N ASP A 181 16.53 -36.88 -27.89
CA ASP A 181 15.97 -38.14 -28.39
C ASP A 181 17.08 -39.06 -28.89
N LEU A 182 17.04 -40.35 -28.52
CA LEU A 182 17.84 -41.42 -29.14
C LEU A 182 16.92 -42.26 -30.02
N ASN A 183 17.18 -42.31 -31.32
CA ASN A 183 16.39 -43.11 -32.26
C ASN A 183 16.96 -44.52 -32.43
N TYR A 184 16.09 -45.45 -32.84
CA TYR A 184 16.43 -46.86 -33.00
C TYR A 184 15.99 -47.39 -34.37
N ASP A 185 16.77 -48.33 -34.89
CA ASP A 185 16.41 -49.10 -36.07
C ASP A 185 15.16 -49.96 -35.82
N TYR A 186 14.54 -50.42 -36.91
CA TYR A 186 13.39 -51.32 -36.84
C TYR A 186 13.70 -52.56 -35.99
N ASN A 187 12.77 -52.91 -35.10
CA ASN A 187 12.86 -54.07 -34.20
C ASN A 187 14.20 -54.15 -33.42
N SER A 188 14.77 -52.99 -33.09
CA SER A 188 16.05 -52.86 -32.38
C SER A 188 15.89 -51.99 -31.14
N SER A 189 16.60 -52.36 -30.07
CA SER A 189 16.79 -51.57 -28.86
C SER A 189 18.25 -51.09 -28.71
N LYS A 190 19.08 -51.25 -29.75
CA LYS A 190 20.50 -50.90 -29.67
C LYS A 190 20.73 -49.44 -30.03
N VAL A 191 21.23 -48.66 -29.06
CA VAL A 191 21.73 -47.29 -29.33
C VAL A 191 22.91 -47.36 -30.30
N THR A 192 22.81 -46.65 -31.42
CA THR A 192 23.82 -46.68 -32.48
C THR A 192 24.93 -45.66 -32.23
N ARG A 193 26.07 -45.83 -32.90
CA ARG A 193 27.17 -44.85 -32.84
C ARG A 193 26.81 -43.53 -33.52
N THR A 194 25.86 -43.54 -34.46
CA THR A 194 25.36 -42.34 -35.14
C THR A 194 24.61 -41.46 -34.15
N GLU A 195 23.71 -42.04 -33.36
CA GLU A 195 22.97 -41.31 -32.32
C GLU A 195 23.90 -40.70 -31.26
N LEU A 196 24.94 -41.43 -30.83
CA LEU A 196 25.93 -40.93 -29.86
C LEU A 196 26.86 -39.82 -30.39
N ARG A 197 26.70 -39.47 -31.67
CA ARG A 197 27.41 -38.38 -32.36
C ARG A 197 26.46 -37.30 -32.88
N ALA A 198 25.15 -37.47 -32.70
CA ALA A 198 24.17 -36.47 -33.06
C ALA A 198 24.33 -35.22 -32.19
N GLU A 199 23.83 -34.09 -32.69
CA GLU A 199 23.94 -32.78 -32.05
C GLU A 199 23.39 -32.78 -30.61
N GLY A 200 22.20 -33.35 -30.40
CA GLY A 200 21.59 -33.40 -29.07
C GLY A 200 22.41 -34.21 -28.05
N TRP A 201 23.05 -35.31 -28.47
CA TRP A 201 23.98 -36.04 -27.60
C TRP A 201 25.28 -35.27 -27.37
N GLY A 202 25.71 -34.47 -28.35
CA GLY A 202 26.80 -33.50 -28.21
C GLY A 202 26.53 -32.47 -27.12
N ALA A 203 25.35 -31.86 -27.12
CA ALA A 203 24.92 -30.91 -26.09
C ALA A 203 24.91 -31.55 -24.69
N MET A 204 24.45 -32.80 -24.58
CA MET A 204 24.49 -33.56 -23.32
C MET A 204 25.94 -33.76 -22.83
N LYS A 205 26.88 -34.09 -23.73
CA LYS A 205 28.30 -34.22 -23.40
C LYS A 205 28.92 -32.92 -22.91
N GLU A 206 28.54 -31.80 -23.51
CA GLU A 206 28.99 -30.47 -23.09
C GLU A 206 28.47 -30.12 -21.70
N LEU A 207 27.19 -30.37 -21.42
CA LEU A 207 26.61 -30.22 -20.09
C LEU A 207 27.35 -31.07 -19.04
N PHE A 208 27.65 -32.33 -19.35
CA PHE A 208 28.38 -33.19 -18.41
C PHE A 208 29.83 -32.76 -18.23
N ALA A 209 30.48 -32.24 -19.27
CA ALA A 209 31.82 -31.66 -19.13
C ALA A 209 31.78 -30.42 -18.22
N LEU A 210 30.76 -29.56 -18.39
CA LEU A 210 30.55 -28.39 -17.55
C LEU A 210 30.32 -28.80 -16.09
N ALA A 211 29.35 -29.68 -15.83
CA ALA A 211 29.05 -30.20 -14.49
C ALA A 211 30.23 -30.89 -13.80
N ALA A 212 31.15 -31.49 -14.56
CA ALA A 212 32.36 -32.07 -14.00
C ALA A 212 33.47 -31.06 -13.69
N SER A 213 33.38 -29.84 -14.25
CA SER A 213 34.42 -28.81 -14.14
C SER A 213 34.01 -27.61 -13.28
N ALA A 214 32.71 -27.40 -13.08
CA ALA A 214 32.15 -26.27 -12.37
C ALA A 214 31.27 -26.77 -11.23
N ASP A 215 31.67 -26.48 -10.00
CA ASP A 215 30.92 -26.86 -8.78
C ASP A 215 29.52 -26.21 -8.74
N SER A 216 29.31 -25.13 -9.51
CA SER A 216 28.02 -24.46 -9.63
C SER A 216 26.99 -25.22 -10.47
N VAL A 217 27.37 -26.26 -11.22
CA VAL A 217 26.43 -27.00 -12.09
C VAL A 217 26.17 -28.39 -11.54
N ASN A 218 24.96 -28.62 -11.05
CA ASN A 218 24.57 -29.88 -10.43
C ASN A 218 23.54 -30.62 -11.30
N LEU A 219 23.81 -31.87 -11.66
CA LEU A 219 22.84 -32.72 -12.32
C LEU A 219 21.89 -33.30 -11.28
N SER A 220 20.62 -32.91 -11.36
CA SER A 220 19.60 -33.26 -10.36
C SER A 220 18.88 -34.58 -10.64
N GLY A 221 18.84 -35.01 -11.90
CA GLY A 221 18.29 -36.30 -12.28
C GLY A 221 17.88 -36.36 -13.75
N THR A 222 17.41 -37.51 -14.19
CA THR A 222 16.99 -37.71 -15.57
C THR A 222 15.78 -38.63 -15.70
N THR A 223 14.90 -38.28 -16.64
CA THR A 223 13.78 -39.12 -17.07
C THR A 223 14.07 -39.65 -18.46
N ILE A 224 13.83 -40.95 -18.67
CA ILE A 224 13.95 -41.60 -19.97
C ILE A 224 12.59 -42.22 -20.30
N GLU A 225 11.85 -41.58 -21.21
CA GLU A 225 10.62 -42.13 -21.76
C GLU A 225 10.93 -42.87 -23.06
N ALA A 226 10.74 -44.19 -23.08
CA ALA A 226 11.07 -45.03 -24.22
C ALA A 226 9.84 -45.58 -24.91
N TYR A 227 9.88 -45.60 -26.23
CA TYR A 227 8.74 -45.89 -27.08
C TYR A 227 9.07 -46.93 -28.15
N ALA A 228 8.04 -47.66 -28.53
CA ALA A 228 7.97 -48.44 -29.76
C ALA A 228 7.11 -47.72 -30.81
N SER A 229 7.43 -47.94 -32.08
CA SER A 229 6.53 -47.58 -33.16
C SER A 229 5.28 -48.47 -33.09
N PRO A 230 4.09 -47.96 -33.44
CA PRO A 230 2.83 -48.72 -33.43
C PRO A 230 2.75 -49.68 -34.62
N GLU A 231 3.65 -50.65 -34.67
CA GLU A 231 3.74 -51.67 -35.71
C GLU A 231 4.15 -53.03 -35.13
N GLY A 232 3.46 -54.11 -35.49
CA GLY A 232 3.83 -55.47 -35.09
C GLY A 232 3.09 -55.98 -33.85
N GLU A 233 3.68 -56.95 -33.15
CA GLU A 233 3.05 -57.55 -31.97
C GLU A 233 3.15 -56.60 -30.77
N ILE A 234 2.04 -56.33 -30.09
CA ILE A 234 2.00 -55.37 -28.96
C ILE A 234 2.96 -55.79 -27.84
N THR A 235 3.02 -57.08 -27.51
CA THR A 235 3.92 -57.64 -26.49
C THR A 235 5.38 -57.39 -26.84
N LEU A 236 5.76 -57.58 -28.11
CA LEU A 236 7.10 -57.26 -28.61
C LEU A 236 7.40 -55.76 -28.51
N ASN A 237 6.42 -54.90 -28.79
CA ASN A 237 6.57 -53.45 -28.69
C ASN A 237 6.72 -52.98 -27.23
N GLU A 238 6.03 -53.64 -26.28
CA GLU A 238 6.22 -53.41 -24.84
C GLU A 238 7.62 -53.81 -24.39
N ASP A 239 8.11 -54.98 -24.81
CA ASP A 239 9.46 -55.46 -24.53
C ASP A 239 10.52 -54.54 -25.15
N LEU A 240 10.33 -54.10 -26.40
CA LEU A 240 11.23 -53.16 -27.08
C LEU A 240 11.29 -51.81 -26.36
N ALA A 241 10.17 -51.28 -25.88
CA ALA A 241 10.17 -50.03 -25.13
C ALA A 241 10.96 -50.17 -23.80
N ASN A 242 10.81 -51.31 -23.10
CA ASN A 242 11.61 -51.62 -21.91
C ASN A 242 13.11 -51.69 -22.24
N ASP A 243 13.49 -52.47 -23.25
CA ASP A 243 14.88 -52.65 -23.65
C ASP A 243 15.53 -51.33 -24.11
N ARG A 244 14.75 -50.48 -24.82
CA ARG A 244 15.19 -49.15 -25.23
C ARG A 244 15.45 -48.25 -24.03
N ALA A 245 14.57 -48.23 -23.04
CA ALA A 245 14.78 -47.49 -21.80
C ALA A 245 16.09 -47.92 -21.12
N GLU A 246 16.35 -49.23 -21.03
CA GLU A 246 17.60 -49.76 -20.47
C GLU A 246 18.83 -49.39 -21.30
N SER A 247 18.73 -49.45 -22.63
CA SER A 247 19.86 -49.17 -23.52
C SER A 247 20.26 -47.69 -23.48
N ALA A 248 19.28 -46.77 -23.47
CA ALA A 248 19.49 -45.35 -23.29
C ALA A 248 20.08 -45.06 -21.90
N HIS A 249 19.55 -45.70 -20.86
CA HIS A 249 20.12 -45.63 -19.51
C HIS A 249 21.59 -46.06 -19.48
N LYS A 250 21.92 -47.21 -20.09
CA LYS A 250 23.30 -47.72 -20.16
C LYS A 250 24.23 -46.73 -20.88
N ALA A 251 23.78 -46.15 -22.00
CA ALA A 251 24.54 -45.14 -22.74
C ALA A 251 24.80 -43.89 -21.89
N LEU A 252 23.75 -43.36 -21.25
CA LEU A 252 23.83 -42.16 -20.40
C LEU A 252 24.73 -42.39 -19.17
N LYS A 253 24.53 -43.52 -18.48
CA LYS A 253 25.35 -43.92 -17.33
C LYS A 253 26.82 -44.06 -17.69
N SER A 254 27.12 -44.62 -18.87
CA SER A 254 28.50 -44.73 -19.36
C SER A 254 29.13 -43.37 -19.62
N GLU A 255 28.37 -42.43 -20.21
CA GLU A 255 28.86 -41.07 -20.47
C GLU A 255 29.14 -40.32 -19.16
N LEU A 256 28.20 -40.32 -18.21
CA LEU A 256 28.37 -39.70 -16.89
C LEU A 256 29.56 -40.29 -16.12
N LYS A 257 29.70 -41.63 -16.13
CA LYS A 257 30.85 -42.31 -15.52
C LYS A 257 32.17 -41.91 -16.17
N SER A 258 32.20 -41.69 -17.49
CA SER A 258 33.40 -41.24 -18.20
C SER A 258 33.85 -39.84 -17.77
N LYS A 259 32.90 -39.00 -17.33
CA LYS A 259 33.13 -37.67 -16.76
C LYS A 259 33.37 -37.68 -15.25
N ARG A 260 33.41 -38.86 -14.63
CA ARG A 260 33.55 -39.05 -13.17
C ARG A 260 32.44 -38.38 -12.36
N ILE A 261 31.25 -38.26 -12.94
CA ILE A 261 30.08 -37.75 -12.24
C ILE A 261 29.43 -38.92 -11.52
N GLU A 262 29.32 -38.80 -10.19
CA GLU A 262 28.57 -39.73 -9.37
C GLU A 262 27.08 -39.35 -9.38
N THR A 263 26.21 -40.34 -9.48
CA THR A 263 24.76 -40.14 -9.51
C THR A 263 24.15 -40.68 -8.23
N ALA A 264 23.31 -39.87 -7.56
CA ALA A 264 22.60 -40.26 -6.35
C ALA A 264 21.58 -41.40 -6.59
N GLU A 265 21.11 -42.00 -5.50
CA GLU A 265 19.95 -42.89 -5.56
C GLU A 265 18.73 -42.15 -6.13
N GLY A 266 17.96 -42.81 -7.00
CA GLY A 266 16.82 -42.18 -7.67
C GLY A 266 17.15 -41.23 -8.83
N PHE A 267 18.43 -41.07 -9.20
CA PHE A 267 18.83 -40.18 -10.30
C PHE A 267 18.19 -40.53 -11.65
N TYR A 268 17.93 -41.81 -11.92
CA TYR A 268 17.35 -42.28 -13.18
C TYR A 268 15.90 -42.72 -12.98
N THR A 269 14.99 -42.11 -13.74
CA THR A 269 13.59 -42.54 -13.86
C THR A 269 13.37 -43.12 -15.25
N LEU A 270 13.20 -44.44 -15.33
CA LEU A 270 12.97 -45.14 -16.60
C LEU A 270 11.48 -45.40 -16.79
N MET A 271 10.94 -45.00 -17.92
CA MET A 271 9.52 -45.13 -18.25
C MET A 271 9.37 -45.77 -19.62
N ALA A 272 9.09 -47.07 -19.65
CA ALA A 272 8.68 -47.73 -20.88
C ALA A 272 7.21 -47.41 -21.17
N LYS A 273 6.94 -46.77 -22.30
CA LYS A 273 5.60 -46.28 -22.66
C LYS A 273 4.90 -47.20 -23.67
N GLY A 274 5.60 -48.20 -24.19
CA GLY A 274 5.11 -49.06 -25.27
C GLY A 274 4.95 -48.26 -26.57
N GLU A 275 3.88 -48.54 -27.32
CA GLU A 275 3.60 -47.90 -28.61
C GLU A 275 3.24 -46.40 -28.48
N ASP A 276 3.94 -45.53 -29.22
CA ASP A 276 3.69 -44.08 -29.26
C ASP A 276 2.54 -43.70 -30.21
N TRP A 277 1.31 -44.11 -29.88
CA TRP A 277 0.13 -43.75 -30.68
C TRP A 277 -0.18 -42.26 -30.70
N ASP A 278 0.12 -41.54 -29.61
CA ASP A 278 -0.07 -40.10 -29.52
C ASP A 278 0.96 -39.36 -30.39
N GLY A 279 2.22 -39.80 -30.35
CA GLY A 279 3.27 -39.34 -31.26
C GLY A 279 2.94 -39.64 -32.72
N PHE A 280 2.42 -40.84 -33.02
CA PHE A 280 1.95 -41.19 -34.36
C PHE A 280 0.87 -40.24 -34.86
N LYS A 281 -0.15 -39.95 -34.04
CA LYS A 281 -1.21 -38.98 -34.39
C LYS A 281 -0.61 -37.60 -34.67
N ARG A 282 0.29 -37.13 -33.81
CA ARG A 282 0.95 -35.82 -33.96
C ARG A 282 1.77 -35.71 -35.24
N LEU A 283 2.60 -36.71 -35.54
CA LEU A 283 3.40 -36.75 -36.77
C LEU A 283 2.51 -36.86 -38.00
N MET A 284 1.43 -37.65 -37.94
CA MET A 284 0.47 -37.79 -39.04
C MET A 284 -0.21 -36.46 -39.39
N ILE A 285 -0.64 -35.68 -38.39
CA ILE A 285 -1.23 -34.34 -38.58
C ILE A 285 -0.23 -33.41 -39.30
N ALA A 286 1.03 -33.44 -38.87
CA ALA A 286 2.10 -32.60 -39.42
C ALA A 286 2.61 -33.06 -40.80
N SER A 287 2.23 -34.27 -41.23
CA SER A 287 2.73 -34.87 -42.47
C SER A 287 2.00 -34.38 -43.73
N ASN A 288 2.61 -34.69 -44.87
CA ASN A 288 2.05 -34.53 -46.21
C ASN A 288 1.55 -35.86 -46.80
N ILE A 289 1.28 -36.86 -45.96
CA ILE A 289 0.77 -38.17 -46.38
C ILE A 289 -0.59 -37.98 -47.08
N GLU A 290 -0.76 -38.60 -48.25
CA GLU A 290 -1.93 -38.43 -49.12
C GLU A 290 -3.25 -38.75 -48.38
N ASP A 291 -3.31 -39.89 -47.68
CA ASP A 291 -4.51 -40.34 -46.95
C ASP A 291 -4.56 -39.92 -45.47
N LYS A 292 -3.83 -38.87 -45.05
CA LYS A 292 -3.72 -38.52 -43.62
C LYS A 292 -5.08 -38.36 -42.91
N ASP A 293 -6.07 -37.76 -43.55
CA ASP A 293 -7.40 -37.55 -42.96
C ASP A 293 -8.19 -38.86 -42.80
N LEU A 294 -7.91 -39.87 -43.63
CA LEU A 294 -8.43 -41.21 -43.44
C LEU A 294 -7.76 -41.88 -42.24
N ILE A 295 -6.42 -41.80 -42.15
CA ILE A 295 -5.66 -42.35 -41.02
C ILE A 295 -6.12 -41.73 -39.69
N LEU A 296 -6.25 -40.41 -39.61
CA LEU A 296 -6.70 -39.73 -38.39
C LEU A 296 -8.12 -40.18 -37.96
N ARG A 297 -9.02 -40.41 -38.92
CA ARG A 297 -10.35 -40.98 -38.63
C ARG A 297 -10.27 -42.42 -38.11
N VAL A 298 -9.37 -43.25 -38.64
CA VAL A 298 -9.11 -44.59 -38.12
C VAL A 298 -8.63 -44.53 -36.67
N LEU A 299 -7.74 -43.58 -36.34
CA LEU A 299 -7.28 -43.39 -34.95
C LEU A 299 -8.40 -43.00 -33.99
N GLU A 300 -9.43 -42.28 -34.45
CA GLU A 300 -10.57 -41.86 -33.63
C GLU A 300 -11.66 -42.94 -33.53
N MET A 301 -11.83 -43.74 -34.58
CA MET A 301 -12.88 -44.75 -34.69
C MET A 301 -12.56 -46.03 -33.91
N TYR A 302 -11.28 -46.40 -33.82
CA TYR A 302 -10.86 -47.65 -33.20
C TYR A 302 -9.99 -47.40 -31.96
N SER A 303 -10.56 -47.67 -30.79
CA SER A 303 -9.82 -47.66 -29.51
C SER A 303 -8.86 -48.84 -29.38
N ASP A 304 -9.21 -50.00 -29.95
CA ASP A 304 -8.36 -51.20 -29.98
C ASP A 304 -7.10 -50.97 -30.84
N LYS A 305 -5.92 -51.19 -30.25
CA LYS A 305 -4.62 -50.91 -30.88
C LYS A 305 -4.36 -51.80 -32.09
N SER A 306 -4.61 -53.10 -31.98
CA SER A 306 -4.38 -54.07 -33.06
C SER A 306 -5.31 -53.84 -34.23
N LYS A 307 -6.59 -53.56 -33.96
CA LYS A 307 -7.56 -53.25 -35.01
C LYS A 307 -7.20 -51.96 -35.74
N ARG A 308 -6.77 -50.94 -35.00
CA ARG A 308 -6.36 -49.65 -35.57
C ARG A 308 -5.15 -49.80 -36.49
N GLU A 309 -4.12 -50.55 -36.07
CA GLU A 309 -2.96 -50.86 -36.91
C GLU A 309 -3.37 -51.63 -38.17
N GLN A 310 -4.24 -52.64 -38.05
CA GLN A 310 -4.73 -53.43 -39.18
C GLN A 310 -5.42 -52.56 -40.25
N GLU A 311 -6.29 -51.65 -39.83
CA GLU A 311 -6.98 -50.74 -40.75
C GLU A 311 -6.01 -49.77 -41.43
N ILE A 312 -4.96 -49.32 -40.73
CA ILE A 312 -3.90 -48.47 -41.31
C ILE A 312 -3.08 -49.27 -42.34
N ARG A 313 -2.73 -50.53 -42.04
CA ARG A 313 -1.98 -51.43 -42.95
C ARG A 313 -2.75 -51.77 -44.23
N ASN A 314 -4.08 -51.83 -44.17
CA ASN A 314 -4.93 -52.11 -45.33
C ASN A 314 -4.84 -51.03 -46.43
N ILE A 315 -4.32 -49.84 -46.10
CA ILE A 315 -4.10 -48.73 -47.05
C ILE A 315 -2.68 -48.87 -47.64
N ALA A 316 -2.45 -49.95 -48.38
CA ALA A 316 -1.12 -50.47 -48.70
C ALA A 316 -0.11 -49.45 -49.25
N LYS A 317 -0.51 -48.57 -50.20
CA LYS A 317 0.38 -47.54 -50.77
C LYS A 317 0.81 -46.53 -49.70
N THR A 318 -0.14 -46.06 -48.91
CA THR A 318 0.08 -45.07 -47.85
C THR A 318 0.82 -45.67 -46.67
N TYR A 319 0.64 -46.95 -46.39
CA TYR A 319 1.38 -47.63 -45.33
C TYR A 319 2.89 -47.64 -45.59
N SER A 320 3.34 -47.84 -46.83
CA SER A 320 4.77 -47.74 -47.18
C SER A 320 5.32 -46.34 -46.94
N GLU A 321 4.56 -45.29 -47.27
CA GLU A 321 4.98 -43.91 -46.98
C GLU A 321 5.07 -43.63 -45.47
N ILE A 322 4.15 -44.21 -44.68
CA ILE A 322 4.15 -44.12 -43.21
C ILE A 322 5.36 -44.84 -42.61
N GLU A 323 5.68 -46.03 -43.12
CA GLU A 323 6.83 -46.84 -42.69
C GLU A 323 8.16 -46.13 -42.94
N ASP A 324 8.28 -45.42 -44.06
CA ASP A 324 9.48 -44.68 -44.42
C ASP A 324 9.60 -43.32 -43.72
N GLN A 325 8.49 -42.59 -43.56
CA GLN A 325 8.53 -41.17 -43.16
C GLN A 325 8.12 -40.92 -41.71
N ILE A 326 7.32 -41.80 -41.09
CA ILE A 326 6.70 -41.54 -39.78
C ILE A 326 7.22 -42.50 -38.71
N LEU A 327 7.14 -43.81 -38.96
CA LEU A 327 7.49 -44.84 -37.96
C LEU A 327 8.93 -44.74 -37.43
N PRO A 328 9.97 -44.37 -38.22
CA PRO A 328 11.33 -44.26 -37.71
C PRO A 328 11.46 -43.26 -36.56
N SER A 329 10.74 -42.15 -36.61
CA SER A 329 10.77 -41.10 -35.57
C SER A 329 10.06 -41.50 -34.28
N LEU A 330 9.26 -42.57 -34.29
CA LEU A 330 8.55 -43.09 -33.11
C LEU A 330 9.36 -44.16 -32.38
N ARG A 331 10.40 -44.71 -33.03
CA ARG A 331 11.32 -45.66 -32.43
C ARG A 331 12.38 -44.90 -31.64
N ARG A 332 12.02 -44.39 -30.45
CA ARG A 332 12.91 -43.49 -29.70
C ARG A 332 12.88 -43.64 -28.18
N SER A 333 13.92 -43.13 -27.55
CA SER A 333 13.98 -42.83 -26.12
C SER A 333 14.19 -41.34 -25.94
N ALA A 334 13.19 -40.66 -25.41
CA ALA A 334 13.24 -39.26 -25.06
C ALA A 334 13.89 -39.11 -23.67
N ILE A 335 15.04 -38.46 -23.63
CA ILE A 335 15.81 -38.19 -22.41
C ILE A 335 15.56 -36.75 -22.01
N ALA A 336 15.21 -36.53 -20.75
CA ALA A 336 15.17 -35.23 -20.12
C ALA A 336 16.21 -35.21 -18.98
N MET A 337 17.26 -34.40 -19.11
CA MET A 337 18.27 -34.20 -18.09
C MET A 337 17.98 -32.92 -17.32
N ASN A 338 17.66 -33.06 -16.03
CA ASN A 338 17.39 -31.93 -15.14
C ASN A 338 18.68 -31.54 -14.44
N TYR A 339 19.01 -30.25 -14.47
CA TYR A 339 20.19 -29.72 -13.79
C TYR A 339 19.90 -28.36 -13.16
N THR A 340 20.69 -28.01 -12.15
CA THR A 340 20.67 -26.70 -11.53
C THR A 340 21.98 -25.97 -11.75
N VAL A 341 21.91 -24.64 -11.83
CA VAL A 341 23.07 -23.75 -11.82
C VAL A 341 22.96 -22.86 -10.57
N GLU A 342 23.94 -22.98 -9.69
CA GLU A 342 24.09 -22.16 -8.48
C GLU A 342 24.83 -20.87 -8.82
N GLY A 343 24.21 -19.73 -8.52
CA GLY A 343 24.81 -18.41 -8.66
C GLY A 343 25.78 -18.08 -7.52
N TYR A 344 26.33 -16.87 -7.55
CA TYR A 344 27.31 -16.38 -6.58
C TYR A 344 26.84 -16.51 -5.12
N THR A 345 27.76 -16.66 -4.17
CA THR A 345 27.47 -16.59 -2.72
C THR A 345 27.18 -15.15 -2.26
N ASP A 346 26.69 -14.96 -1.03
CA ASP A 346 26.46 -13.61 -0.50
C ASP A 346 27.75 -12.79 -0.40
N GLU A 347 28.86 -13.44 -0.03
CA GLU A 347 30.18 -12.80 0.04
C GLU A 347 30.67 -12.39 -1.35
N GLU A 348 30.46 -13.24 -2.36
CA GLU A 348 30.81 -12.92 -3.74
C GLU A 348 29.95 -11.81 -4.31
N LEU A 349 28.63 -11.86 -4.09
CA LEU A 349 27.67 -10.85 -4.54
C LEU A 349 27.97 -9.47 -3.95
N THR A 350 28.19 -9.40 -2.64
CA THR A 350 28.53 -8.13 -1.98
C THR A 350 29.87 -7.57 -2.46
N ALA A 351 30.88 -8.41 -2.67
CA ALA A 351 32.18 -7.98 -3.21
C ALA A 351 32.06 -7.48 -4.67
N LEU A 352 31.34 -8.20 -5.52
CA LEU A 352 31.13 -7.84 -6.93
C LEU A 352 30.28 -6.58 -7.07
N ALA A 353 29.24 -6.41 -6.25
CA ALA A 353 28.39 -5.22 -6.26
C ALA A 353 29.18 -3.93 -5.98
N MET A 354 30.25 -4.02 -5.19
CA MET A 354 31.12 -2.88 -4.87
C MET A 354 32.26 -2.67 -5.85
N THR A 355 32.81 -3.76 -6.42
CA THR A 355 34.03 -3.69 -7.25
C THR A 355 33.76 -3.71 -8.74
N SER A 356 32.75 -4.47 -9.18
CA SER A 356 32.44 -4.75 -10.59
C SER A 356 30.93 -4.88 -10.84
N PRO A 357 30.09 -3.90 -10.44
CA PRO A 357 28.64 -4.04 -10.49
C PRO A 357 28.08 -4.36 -11.88
N ALA A 358 28.75 -3.95 -12.95
CA ALA A 358 28.32 -4.22 -14.33
C ALA A 358 28.42 -5.71 -14.73
N THR A 359 29.09 -6.56 -13.95
CA THR A 359 29.14 -8.02 -14.20
C THR A 359 27.95 -8.74 -13.60
N LEU A 360 27.25 -8.13 -12.65
CA LEU A 360 26.08 -8.69 -12.00
C LEU A 360 24.83 -8.33 -12.79
N THR A 361 23.87 -9.25 -12.85
CA THR A 361 22.52 -9.01 -13.36
C THR A 361 21.79 -7.98 -12.50
N VAL A 362 20.69 -7.43 -13.03
CA VAL A 362 19.85 -6.48 -12.26
C VAL A 362 19.30 -7.12 -10.98
N GLU A 363 18.89 -8.39 -11.03
CA GLU A 363 18.35 -9.10 -9.85
C GLU A 363 19.44 -9.33 -8.80
N GLU A 364 20.65 -9.70 -9.23
CA GLU A 364 21.80 -9.84 -8.33
C GLU A 364 22.18 -8.52 -7.66
N LEU A 365 22.20 -7.39 -8.38
CA LEU A 365 22.50 -6.09 -7.77
C LEU A 365 21.43 -5.64 -6.79
N LEU A 366 20.15 -5.79 -7.15
CA LEU A 366 19.05 -5.41 -6.27
C LEU A 366 19.06 -6.27 -4.99
N PHE A 367 19.27 -7.58 -5.12
CA PHE A 367 19.40 -8.47 -3.99
C PHE A 367 20.66 -8.15 -3.16
N SER A 368 21.81 -7.94 -3.81
CA SER A 368 23.09 -7.60 -3.14
C SER A 368 22.95 -6.38 -2.24
N ALA A 369 22.20 -5.36 -2.67
CA ALA A 369 21.95 -4.18 -1.85
C ALA A 369 21.25 -4.52 -0.52
N THR A 370 20.43 -5.57 -0.47
CA THR A 370 19.74 -5.99 0.77
C THR A 370 20.68 -6.61 1.80
N LEU A 371 21.82 -7.14 1.37
CA LEU A 371 22.83 -7.78 2.22
C LEU A 371 23.68 -6.78 3.01
N PHE A 372 23.73 -5.51 2.59
CA PHE A 372 24.49 -4.48 3.30
C PHE A 372 23.72 -3.98 4.53
N PRO A 373 24.32 -3.93 5.73
CA PRO A 373 23.63 -3.41 6.91
C PRO A 373 23.53 -1.88 6.90
N ASN A 374 24.52 -1.18 6.36
CA ASN A 374 24.59 0.27 6.36
C ASN A 374 23.84 0.86 5.16
N ILE A 375 22.97 1.83 5.42
CA ILE A 375 22.18 2.52 4.39
C ILE A 375 23.02 3.21 3.31
N SER A 376 24.23 3.67 3.64
CA SER A 376 25.15 4.30 2.70
C SER A 376 25.67 3.32 1.66
N ASP A 377 25.98 2.09 2.09
CA ASP A 377 26.44 1.02 1.20
C ASP A 377 25.27 0.50 0.36
N LYS A 378 24.07 0.36 0.94
CA LYS A 378 22.84 0.05 0.19
C LYS A 378 22.62 1.07 -0.93
N LEU A 379 22.71 2.36 -0.61
CA LEU A 379 22.57 3.44 -1.58
C LEU A 379 23.62 3.35 -2.70
N ALA A 380 24.88 3.04 -2.36
CA ALA A 380 25.93 2.87 -3.36
C ALA A 380 25.59 1.75 -4.35
N VAL A 381 25.13 0.59 -3.86
CA VAL A 381 24.75 -0.53 -4.73
C VAL A 381 23.51 -0.22 -5.56
N TYR A 382 22.46 0.39 -5.00
CA TYR A 382 21.29 0.79 -5.79
C TYR A 382 21.61 1.86 -6.83
N THR A 383 22.57 2.75 -6.54
CA THR A 383 23.08 3.75 -7.51
C THR A 383 23.89 3.07 -8.61
N SER A 384 24.72 2.08 -8.28
CA SER A 384 25.42 1.26 -9.27
C SER A 384 24.43 0.47 -10.15
N CYS A 385 23.33 -0.02 -9.56
CA CYS A 385 22.26 -0.70 -10.27
C CYS A 385 21.57 0.23 -11.29
N SER A 386 21.20 1.45 -10.89
CA SER A 386 20.62 2.42 -11.83
C SER A 386 21.62 2.90 -12.90
N GLY A 387 22.93 2.89 -12.61
CA GLY A 387 23.97 3.16 -13.59
C GLY A 387 24.14 2.03 -14.62
N ALA A 388 24.22 0.77 -14.17
CA ALA A 388 24.40 -0.40 -15.02
C ALA A 388 23.12 -0.76 -15.81
N TYR A 389 21.96 -0.51 -15.21
CA TYR A 389 20.64 -0.85 -15.74
C TYR A 389 19.74 0.39 -15.78
N SER A 390 20.12 1.38 -16.58
CA SER A 390 19.47 2.69 -16.64
C SER A 390 18.00 2.69 -17.08
N ASN A 391 17.53 1.61 -17.71
CA ASN A 391 16.13 1.42 -18.09
C ASN A 391 15.29 0.71 -17.01
N ASP A 392 15.90 0.29 -15.90
CA ASP A 392 15.19 -0.35 -14.78
C ASP A 392 14.91 0.68 -13.67
N HIS A 393 13.61 0.92 -13.41
CA HIS A 393 13.15 1.85 -12.38
C HIS A 393 13.54 1.46 -10.94
N ARG A 394 13.80 0.17 -10.67
CA ARG A 394 13.96 -0.36 -9.29
C ARG A 394 15.19 0.20 -8.60
N GLY A 395 16.31 0.33 -9.33
CA GLY A 395 17.53 0.94 -8.81
C GLY A 395 17.30 2.39 -8.35
N TYR A 396 16.66 3.20 -9.20
CA TYR A 396 16.30 4.59 -8.87
C TYR A 396 15.32 4.67 -7.70
N ASN A 397 14.26 3.86 -7.71
CA ASN A 397 13.27 3.84 -6.64
C ASN A 397 13.92 3.49 -5.30
N ASN A 398 14.69 2.40 -5.25
CA ASN A 398 15.26 1.91 -4.00
C ASN A 398 16.38 2.81 -3.48
N ALA A 399 17.17 3.43 -4.38
CA ALA A 399 18.09 4.51 -4.01
C ALA A 399 17.34 5.70 -3.38
N GLY A 400 16.18 6.08 -3.93
CA GLY A 400 15.31 7.12 -3.35
C GLY A 400 14.85 6.80 -1.92
N VAL A 401 14.51 5.53 -1.64
CA VAL A 401 14.16 5.08 -0.29
C VAL A 401 15.34 5.26 0.67
N CYS A 402 16.54 4.84 0.27
CA CYS A 402 17.74 5.04 1.07
C CYS A 402 18.04 6.53 1.33
N LEU A 403 17.85 7.39 0.31
CA LEU A 403 18.04 8.82 0.44
C LEU A 403 17.04 9.46 1.41
N MET A 404 15.79 8.97 1.48
CA MET A 404 14.82 9.41 2.47
C MET A 404 15.22 9.04 3.90
N GLU A 405 15.70 7.81 4.10
CA GLU A 405 16.21 7.36 5.40
C GLU A 405 17.42 8.19 5.87
N MET A 406 18.25 8.64 4.93
CA MET A 406 19.38 9.55 5.18
C MET A 406 18.96 11.03 5.32
N GLY A 407 17.67 11.37 5.20
CA GLY A 407 17.17 12.75 5.25
C GLY A 407 17.47 13.60 4.01
N ARG A 408 17.97 13.00 2.93
CA ARG A 408 18.39 13.67 1.67
C ARG A 408 17.20 13.86 0.71
N ARG A 409 16.17 14.59 1.17
CA ARG A 409 14.85 14.69 0.53
C ARG A 409 14.88 15.13 -0.95
N ASN A 410 15.67 16.15 -1.29
CA ASN A 410 15.72 16.64 -2.68
C ASN A 410 16.26 15.59 -3.65
N GLN A 411 17.27 14.83 -3.23
CA GLN A 411 17.86 13.78 -4.06
C GLN A 411 16.94 12.55 -4.15
N ALA A 412 16.21 12.25 -3.08
CA ALA A 412 15.17 11.22 -3.12
C ALA A 412 14.06 11.57 -4.12
N ASP A 413 13.60 12.82 -4.13
CA ASP A 413 12.60 13.31 -5.09
C ASP A 413 13.09 13.18 -6.54
N GLU A 414 14.33 13.55 -6.83
CA GLU A 414 14.95 13.32 -8.15
C GLU A 414 14.95 11.83 -8.53
N ALA A 415 15.37 10.95 -7.61
CA ALA A 415 15.43 9.51 -7.84
C ALA A 415 14.05 8.89 -8.06
N PHE A 416 13.04 9.25 -7.26
CA PHE A 416 11.67 8.77 -7.44
C PHE A 416 11.05 9.29 -8.74
N ASN A 417 11.34 10.51 -9.16
CA ASN A 417 10.88 11.03 -10.44
C ASN A 417 11.56 10.34 -11.63
N ALA A 418 12.85 9.99 -11.52
CA ALA A 418 13.52 9.15 -12.51
C ALA A 418 12.85 7.77 -12.61
N ALA A 419 12.57 7.12 -11.47
CA ALA A 419 11.84 5.85 -11.44
C ALA A 419 10.43 5.98 -12.06
N ARG A 420 9.71 7.07 -11.77
CA ARG A 420 8.38 7.36 -12.34
C ARG A 420 8.41 7.55 -13.84
N SER A 421 9.47 8.15 -14.39
CA SER A 421 9.61 8.32 -15.84
C SER A 421 9.73 6.98 -16.58
N LEU A 422 10.35 5.98 -15.94
CA LEU A 422 10.54 4.63 -16.48
C LEU A 422 9.32 3.73 -16.24
N SER A 423 8.63 3.91 -15.11
CA SER A 423 7.48 3.08 -14.71
C SER A 423 6.37 3.92 -14.08
N PRO A 424 5.57 4.65 -14.88
CA PRO A 424 4.63 5.67 -14.38
C PRO A 424 3.43 5.10 -13.62
N ASN A 425 3.15 3.80 -13.75
CA ASN A 425 2.02 3.12 -13.11
C ASN A 425 2.47 2.12 -12.04
N ASN A 426 3.75 2.09 -11.67
CA ASN A 426 4.23 1.20 -10.60
C ASN A 426 3.72 1.69 -9.23
N ALA A 427 3.14 0.78 -8.45
CA ALA A 427 2.54 1.10 -7.15
C ALA A 427 3.53 1.68 -6.13
N ALA A 428 4.70 1.07 -5.97
CA ALA A 428 5.73 1.53 -5.03
C ALA A 428 6.27 2.91 -5.44
N VAL A 429 6.50 3.12 -6.75
CA VAL A 429 6.95 4.42 -7.28
C VAL A 429 5.89 5.50 -7.06
N LEU A 430 4.62 5.23 -7.38
CA LEU A 430 3.52 6.18 -7.16
C LEU A 430 3.34 6.51 -5.68
N ASN A 431 3.48 5.52 -4.80
CA ASN A 431 3.49 5.73 -3.36
C ASN A 431 4.61 6.69 -2.94
N ASN A 432 5.84 6.45 -3.38
CA ASN A 432 6.99 7.24 -2.96
C ASN A 432 6.92 8.68 -3.45
N VAL A 433 6.48 8.89 -4.70
CA VAL A 433 6.23 10.24 -5.22
C VAL A 433 5.07 10.91 -4.48
N GLY A 434 4.02 10.16 -4.14
CA GLY A 434 2.90 10.65 -3.32
C GLY A 434 3.33 11.11 -1.94
N ALA A 435 4.22 10.35 -1.29
CA ALA A 435 4.80 10.70 0.01
C ALA A 435 5.60 12.01 -0.08
N ILE A 436 6.43 12.18 -1.12
CA ILE A 436 7.12 13.46 -1.35
C ILE A 436 6.13 14.61 -1.60
N ALA A 437 5.08 14.39 -2.41
CA ALA A 437 4.06 15.41 -2.66
C ALA A 437 3.37 15.84 -1.35
N ARG A 438 3.03 14.88 -0.47
CA ARG A 438 2.46 15.17 0.85
C ARG A 438 3.39 15.97 1.73
N GLN A 439 4.68 15.59 1.80
CA GLN A 439 5.70 16.33 2.56
C GLN A 439 5.93 17.75 2.03
N LYS A 440 5.59 18.02 0.76
CA LYS A 440 5.59 19.37 0.16
C LYS A 440 4.27 20.14 0.36
N GLY A 441 3.32 19.61 1.14
CA GLY A 441 2.01 20.22 1.37
C GLY A 441 1.02 20.04 0.22
N LYS A 442 1.31 19.20 -0.77
CA LYS A 442 0.43 18.96 -1.92
C LYS A 442 -0.53 17.79 -1.66
N THR A 443 -1.43 17.98 -0.70
CA THR A 443 -2.31 16.92 -0.19
C THR A 443 -3.18 16.28 -1.27
N ASP A 444 -3.77 17.06 -2.17
CA ASP A 444 -4.63 16.53 -3.24
C ASP A 444 -3.84 15.74 -4.29
N GLU A 445 -2.63 16.20 -4.64
CA GLU A 445 -1.72 15.47 -5.53
C GLU A 445 -1.32 14.13 -4.91
N ALA A 446 -0.96 14.14 -3.61
CA ALA A 446 -0.63 12.93 -2.87
C ALA A 446 -1.81 11.94 -2.83
N ALA A 447 -3.02 12.43 -2.53
CA ALA A 447 -4.23 11.62 -2.52
C ALA A 447 -4.47 10.90 -3.85
N ALA A 448 -4.34 11.63 -4.97
CA ALA A 448 -4.48 11.07 -6.31
C ALA A 448 -3.41 10.00 -6.63
N LEU A 449 -2.16 10.23 -6.21
CA LEU A 449 -1.06 9.28 -6.39
C LEU A 449 -1.25 8.00 -5.56
N PHE A 450 -1.62 8.12 -4.28
CA PHE A 450 -1.90 6.95 -3.44
C PHE A 450 -3.13 6.18 -3.92
N ALA A 451 -4.15 6.85 -4.46
CA ALA A 451 -5.30 6.19 -5.06
C ALA A 451 -4.87 5.31 -6.24
N LYS A 452 -4.01 5.83 -7.13
CA LYS A 452 -3.45 5.07 -8.27
C LYS A 452 -2.50 3.96 -7.85
N ALA A 453 -1.74 4.14 -6.76
CA ALA A 453 -0.85 3.12 -6.20
C ALA A 453 -1.62 1.87 -5.72
N GLY A 454 -2.91 2.00 -5.40
CA GLY A 454 -3.77 0.88 -5.04
C GLY A 454 -3.68 0.51 -3.55
N SER A 455 -3.34 -0.74 -3.26
CA SER A 455 -3.26 -1.28 -1.90
C SER A 455 -1.83 -1.69 -1.54
N GLY A 456 -1.54 -1.70 -0.25
CA GLY A 456 -0.23 -2.01 0.33
C GLY A 456 -0.17 -1.47 1.75
N ALA A 457 0.73 -1.98 2.59
CA ALA A 457 0.84 -1.50 3.97
C ALA A 457 1.30 -0.03 4.01
N GLU A 458 2.32 0.30 3.22
CA GLU A 458 2.88 1.65 3.07
C GLU A 458 1.87 2.61 2.44
N VAL A 459 1.20 2.16 1.36
CA VAL A 459 0.17 2.95 0.68
C VAL A 459 -1.00 3.25 1.61
N SER A 460 -1.49 2.24 2.35
CA SER A 460 -2.58 2.41 3.30
C SER A 460 -2.16 3.39 4.41
N TYR A 461 -0.97 3.22 4.98
CA TYR A 461 -0.46 4.15 5.99
C TYR A 461 -0.46 5.61 5.48
N ASN A 462 0.07 5.83 4.28
CA ASN A 462 0.16 7.16 3.69
C ASN A 462 -1.21 7.76 3.32
N LYS A 463 -2.18 6.93 2.89
CA LYS A 463 -3.59 7.34 2.76
C LYS A 463 -4.17 7.77 4.10
N GLY A 464 -3.77 7.12 5.18
CA GLY A 464 -4.12 7.50 6.54
C GLY A 464 -3.63 8.90 6.89
N LEU A 465 -2.38 9.23 6.59
CA LEU A 465 -1.81 10.57 6.78
C LEU A 465 -2.60 11.64 6.04
N VAL A 466 -2.94 11.39 4.77
CA VAL A 466 -3.78 12.29 3.97
C VAL A 466 -5.17 12.45 4.59
N ALA A 467 -5.77 11.35 5.05
CA ALA A 467 -7.09 11.38 5.67
C ALA A 467 -7.10 12.18 6.98
N ILE A 468 -6.03 12.16 7.78
CA ILE A 468 -5.87 13.05 8.95
C ILE A 468 -5.87 14.51 8.49
N THR A 469 -5.04 14.86 7.49
CA THR A 469 -4.96 16.23 6.98
C THR A 469 -6.25 16.72 6.33
N GLN A 470 -7.13 15.82 5.88
CA GLN A 470 -8.43 16.16 5.32
C GLN A 470 -9.57 16.12 6.35
N GLY A 471 -9.28 15.83 7.63
CA GLY A 471 -10.30 15.73 8.68
C GLY A 471 -11.16 14.45 8.61
N ASN A 472 -10.78 13.47 7.80
CA ASN A 472 -11.47 12.18 7.65
C ASN A 472 -10.87 11.12 8.59
N TYR A 473 -11.03 11.34 9.89
CA TYR A 473 -10.38 10.52 10.93
C TYR A 473 -10.84 9.07 10.94
N GLY A 474 -12.10 8.78 10.61
CA GLY A 474 -12.60 7.41 10.48
C GLY A 474 -11.83 6.64 9.40
N SER A 475 -11.64 7.24 8.22
CA SER A 475 -10.86 6.62 7.15
C SER A 475 -9.37 6.53 7.50
N ALA A 476 -8.82 7.51 8.24
CA ALA A 476 -7.45 7.43 8.74
C ALA A 476 -7.24 6.20 9.64
N ILE A 477 -8.12 5.98 10.60
CA ILE A 477 -8.06 4.83 11.52
C ILE A 477 -8.12 3.52 10.75
N SER A 478 -9.03 3.38 9.79
CA SER A 478 -9.15 2.16 8.98
C SER A 478 -7.87 1.88 8.19
N ASN A 479 -7.33 2.90 7.52
CA ASN A 479 -6.12 2.81 6.70
C ASN A 479 -4.85 2.52 7.52
N MET A 480 -4.79 2.97 8.78
CA MET A 480 -3.61 2.83 9.65
C MET A 480 -3.74 1.68 10.66
N SER A 481 -4.80 0.87 10.59
CA SER A 481 -5.12 -0.17 11.57
C SER A 481 -4.02 -1.22 11.80
N GLY A 482 -3.13 -1.43 10.82
CA GLY A 482 -1.99 -2.34 10.93
C GLY A 482 -0.72 -1.77 11.60
N SER A 483 -0.72 -0.51 12.05
CA SER A 483 0.46 0.15 12.61
C SER A 483 0.13 0.96 13.86
N ALA A 484 0.66 0.52 15.02
CA ALA A 484 0.67 1.37 16.22
C ALA A 484 1.66 2.51 16.02
N SER A 485 1.16 3.74 15.95
CA SER A 485 1.96 4.95 15.68
C SER A 485 1.32 6.19 16.31
N ALA A 486 2.11 7.24 16.49
CA ALA A 486 1.61 8.54 16.93
C ALA A 486 0.46 9.07 16.04
N ASN A 487 0.55 8.87 14.72
CA ASN A 487 -0.49 9.31 13.79
C ASN A 487 -1.79 8.50 13.88
N LEU A 488 -1.73 7.17 14.09
CA LEU A 488 -2.95 6.40 14.37
C LEU A 488 -3.60 6.86 15.67
N ALA A 489 -2.80 7.12 16.71
CA ALA A 489 -3.30 7.63 17.97
C ALA A 489 -3.93 9.02 17.83
N LEU A 490 -3.29 9.91 17.07
CA LEU A 490 -3.84 11.22 16.73
C LEU A 490 -5.19 11.07 16.02
N ALA A 491 -5.30 10.20 15.02
CA ALA A 491 -6.57 9.96 14.33
C ALA A 491 -7.67 9.47 15.29
N LYS A 492 -7.37 8.53 16.20
CA LYS A 492 -8.32 8.06 17.24
C LYS A 492 -8.73 9.18 18.18
N LEU A 493 -7.76 9.97 18.65
CA LEU A 493 -7.99 11.11 19.54
C LEU A 493 -8.93 12.13 18.89
N LEU A 494 -8.66 12.51 17.64
CA LEU A 494 -9.48 13.44 16.86
C LEU A 494 -10.87 12.87 16.53
N ASN A 495 -11.00 11.54 16.47
CA ASN A 495 -12.28 10.85 16.34
C ASN A 495 -13.02 10.63 17.69
N GLY A 496 -12.52 11.23 18.78
CA GLY A 496 -13.16 11.21 20.10
C GLY A 496 -12.78 10.01 20.99
N ASP A 497 -11.87 9.14 20.56
CA ASP A 497 -11.41 7.96 21.31
C ASP A 497 -10.06 8.23 22.01
N ALA A 498 -10.08 9.04 23.07
CA ALA A 498 -8.89 9.38 23.84
C ALA A 498 -8.26 8.16 24.54
N ASN A 499 -9.07 7.19 24.98
CA ASN A 499 -8.57 5.99 25.64
C ASN A 499 -7.90 5.03 24.65
N GLY A 500 -8.50 4.82 23.47
CA GLY A 500 -7.89 4.03 22.41
C GLY A 500 -6.64 4.70 21.84
N ALA A 501 -6.59 6.03 21.77
CA ALA A 501 -5.39 6.79 21.43
C ALA A 501 -4.25 6.56 22.45
N LYS A 502 -4.53 6.69 23.75
CA LYS A 502 -3.57 6.40 24.84
C LYS A 502 -3.00 4.99 24.74
N THR A 503 -3.86 3.98 24.59
CA THR A 503 -3.44 2.58 24.41
C THR A 503 -2.59 2.41 23.15
N THR A 504 -2.93 3.09 22.05
CA THR A 504 -2.15 3.02 20.81
C THR A 504 -0.75 3.60 20.99
N LEU A 505 -0.61 4.72 21.70
CA LEU A 505 0.69 5.34 22.00
C LEU A 505 1.54 4.47 22.91
N MET A 506 0.95 3.82 23.91
CA MET A 506 1.69 2.90 24.80
C MET A 506 2.19 1.63 24.07
N ASN A 507 1.50 1.24 23.01
CA ASN A 507 1.89 0.09 22.17
C ASN A 507 2.80 0.50 21.00
N ALA A 508 2.81 1.78 20.63
CA ALA A 508 3.80 2.31 19.71
C ALA A 508 5.12 2.36 20.48
N GLU A 509 6.11 1.57 20.05
CA GLU A 509 7.47 1.59 20.62
C GLU A 509 8.23 2.88 20.23
N GLU A 510 7.56 4.03 20.27
CA GLU A 510 8.02 5.34 19.82
C GLU A 510 8.15 6.30 21.01
N ASP A 511 9.39 6.57 21.43
CA ASP A 511 9.69 7.51 22.51
C ASP A 511 9.98 8.93 22.01
N SER A 512 9.02 9.53 21.28
CA SER A 512 9.16 10.89 20.74
C SER A 512 8.53 11.96 21.66
N ALA A 513 8.97 13.22 21.48
CA ALA A 513 8.39 14.37 22.17
C ALA A 513 6.90 14.52 21.85
N ILE A 514 6.54 14.31 20.58
CA ILE A 514 5.15 14.38 20.11
C ILE A 514 4.31 13.23 20.67
N SER A 515 4.81 11.99 20.72
CA SER A 515 4.10 10.89 21.37
C SER A 515 3.79 11.21 22.84
N SER A 516 4.76 11.80 23.56
CA SER A 516 4.55 12.26 24.94
C SER A 516 3.51 13.38 25.02
N TYR A 517 3.55 14.34 24.08
CA TYR A 517 2.58 15.44 24.03
C TYR A 517 1.15 14.95 23.73
N LEU A 518 0.99 14.02 22.77
CA LEU A 518 -0.30 13.39 22.47
C LEU A 518 -0.83 12.57 23.66
N LEU A 519 0.04 11.87 24.41
CA LEU A 519 -0.34 11.19 25.65
C LEU A 519 -0.86 12.19 26.70
N ALA A 520 -0.25 13.37 26.81
CA ALA A 520 -0.74 14.41 27.71
C ALA A 520 -2.14 14.87 27.30
N ILE A 521 -2.40 15.09 26.00
CA ILE A 521 -3.75 15.45 25.50
C ILE A 521 -4.75 14.33 25.79
N CYS A 522 -4.36 13.06 25.59
CA CYS A 522 -5.21 11.93 25.96
C CYS A 522 -5.58 11.97 27.44
N CYS A 523 -4.62 12.20 28.33
CA CYS A 523 -4.86 12.34 29.76
C CYS A 523 -5.76 13.54 30.08
N ALA A 524 -5.57 14.68 29.42
CA ALA A 524 -6.41 15.86 29.63
C ALA A 524 -7.88 15.58 29.28
N ARG A 525 -8.14 14.93 28.15
CA ARG A 525 -9.49 14.53 27.74
C ARG A 525 -10.10 13.42 28.59
N LEU A 526 -9.28 12.70 29.35
CA LEU A 526 -9.68 11.66 30.31
C LEU A 526 -9.74 12.19 31.75
N ASP A 527 -9.55 13.49 31.99
CA ASP A 527 -9.54 14.13 33.31
C ASP A 527 -8.45 13.58 34.26
N ASP A 528 -7.29 13.18 33.70
CA ASP A 528 -6.14 12.63 34.42
C ASP A 528 -5.04 13.70 34.60
N ALA A 529 -5.23 14.58 35.60
CA ALA A 529 -4.32 15.70 35.87
C ALA A 529 -2.86 15.28 36.13
N ALA A 530 -2.65 14.14 36.81
CA ALA A 530 -1.32 13.61 37.08
C ALA A 530 -0.63 13.16 35.77
N GLY A 531 -1.39 12.46 34.92
CA GLY A 531 -0.93 12.06 33.58
C GLY A 531 -0.62 13.25 32.68
N VAL A 532 -1.42 14.32 32.70
CA VAL A 532 -1.14 15.56 31.96
C VAL A 532 0.22 16.12 32.35
N LYS A 533 0.44 16.36 33.65
CA LYS A 533 1.69 16.93 34.14
C LYS A 533 2.91 16.07 33.80
N ALA A 534 2.81 14.76 34.01
CA ALA A 534 3.91 13.84 33.73
C ALA A 534 4.29 13.86 32.23
N ASN A 535 3.30 13.79 31.34
CA ASN A 535 3.54 13.67 29.91
C ASN A 535 3.91 15.00 29.24
N VAL A 536 3.39 16.15 29.70
CA VAL A 536 3.88 17.46 29.27
C VAL A 536 5.34 17.64 29.66
N ASN A 537 5.72 17.31 30.90
CA ASN A 537 7.13 17.39 31.33
C ASN A 537 8.03 16.45 30.50
N ALA A 538 7.56 15.24 30.19
CA ALA A 538 8.28 14.31 29.32
C ALA A 538 8.46 14.88 27.90
N ALA A 539 7.41 15.48 27.32
CA ALA A 539 7.48 16.13 26.01
C ALA A 539 8.48 17.30 26.02
N LEU A 540 8.41 18.19 27.02
CA LEU A 540 9.29 19.36 27.16
C LEU A 540 10.76 19.00 27.44
N THR A 541 10.99 17.85 28.08
CA THR A 541 12.35 17.33 28.30
C THR A 541 12.98 16.87 26.99
N LYS A 542 12.18 16.27 26.11
CA LYS A 542 12.63 15.80 24.78
C LYS A 542 12.71 16.94 23.76
N ASP A 543 11.77 17.87 23.82
CA ASP A 543 11.71 19.05 22.96
C ASP A 543 11.16 20.25 23.72
N GLY A 544 12.06 21.14 24.13
CA GLY A 544 11.71 22.35 24.88
C GLY A 544 10.94 23.40 24.07
N THR A 545 10.91 23.30 22.73
CA THR A 545 10.20 24.24 21.86
C THR A 545 8.69 24.15 22.02
N LEU A 546 8.18 23.01 22.51
CA LEU A 546 6.76 22.78 22.78
C LEU A 546 6.21 23.58 23.98
N ARG A 547 7.06 24.30 24.74
CA ARG A 547 6.61 25.03 25.95
C ARG A 547 5.57 26.10 25.64
N GLY A 548 5.80 26.90 24.60
CA GLY A 548 4.85 27.95 24.19
C GLY A 548 3.50 27.35 23.82
N LYS A 549 3.52 26.26 23.04
CA LYS A 549 2.31 25.51 22.71
C LYS A 549 1.62 25.00 23.97
N ALA A 550 2.32 24.30 24.87
CA ALA A 550 1.73 23.76 26.11
C ALA A 550 1.05 24.82 27.01
N GLN A 551 1.56 26.06 27.02
CA GLN A 551 0.98 27.16 27.81
C GLN A 551 -0.34 27.66 27.21
N THR A 552 -0.43 27.76 25.90
CA THR A 552 -1.59 28.34 25.20
C THR A 552 -2.60 27.28 24.77
N ASP A 553 -2.20 26.01 24.64
CA ASP A 553 -3.02 24.90 24.15
C ASP A 553 -4.31 24.75 24.97
N LEU A 554 -5.44 24.82 24.26
CA LEU A 554 -6.76 24.72 24.87
C LEU A 554 -7.04 23.31 25.40
N GLU A 555 -6.34 22.28 24.92
CA GLU A 555 -6.40 20.93 25.47
C GLU A 555 -6.01 20.90 26.96
N PHE A 556 -5.15 21.84 27.41
CA PHE A 556 -4.68 21.92 28.79
C PHE A 556 -5.30 23.06 29.60
N ALA A 557 -6.33 23.74 29.08
CA ALA A 557 -6.90 24.93 29.72
C ALA A 557 -7.35 24.69 31.17
N ASN A 558 -7.86 23.50 31.49
CA ASN A 558 -8.31 23.12 32.83
C ASN A 558 -7.19 22.61 33.75
N PHE A 559 -5.96 22.44 33.24
CA PHE A 559 -4.82 21.85 33.96
C PHE A 559 -3.64 22.81 34.12
N ARG A 560 -3.84 24.10 33.82
CA ARG A 560 -2.77 25.11 33.85
C ARG A 560 -2.14 25.26 35.25
N ALA A 561 -2.94 25.14 36.31
CA ALA A 561 -2.44 25.23 37.68
C ALA A 561 -1.47 24.10 38.03
N GLU A 562 -1.76 22.89 37.57
CA GLU A 562 -0.97 21.69 37.79
C GLU A 562 0.34 21.70 37.00
N LEU A 563 0.30 22.28 35.79
CA LEU A 563 1.44 22.40 34.89
C LEU A 563 2.49 23.39 35.41
N GLY A 564 2.08 24.45 36.12
CA GLY A 564 3.01 25.48 36.61
C GLY A 564 3.81 26.14 35.47
N LEU A 565 3.21 26.18 34.29
CA LEU A 565 3.75 26.74 33.05
C LEU A 565 3.28 28.17 32.83
#